data_AF-A0A9R0K048-F1
#
_entry.id   AF-A0A9R0K048-F1
#
_cell.length_a   1.000
_cell.length_b   1.000
_cell.length_c   1.000
_cell.angle_alpha   90.00
_cell.angle_beta   90.00
_cell.angle_gamma   90.00
#
_symmetry.space_group_name_H-M   'P 1'
#
loop_
_entity.id
_entity.type
_entity.pdbx_description
1 polymer ?
#
loop_
_entity_poly.entity_id
_entity_poly.type
_entity_poly.pdbx_seq_one_letter_code
_entity_poly.pdbx_strand_id
1 'polypeptide(L)' 'MAKPLGSTGEFFRRRDEWRKHPTLSNQLRFRHAVPGLGLGVAAFCVYLVGETVYNQFYSPPHSSSSSHH' A
#
# COMPACT_ATOMS: atom_id res chain seq x y z
N MET A 1 16.30 3.97 -25.32
CA MET A 1 17.72 4.38 -25.46
C MET A 1 17.75 5.90 -25.58
N ALA A 2 18.17 6.61 -24.52
CA ALA A 2 18.23 8.07 -24.57
C ALA A 2 19.29 8.51 -25.59
N LYS A 3 19.00 9.54 -26.38
CA LYS A 3 19.92 10.11 -27.38
C LYS A 3 21.21 10.56 -26.65
N PRO A 4 22.41 10.22 -27.15
CA PRO A 4 23.66 10.61 -26.49
C PRO A 4 23.70 12.13 -26.31
N LEU A 5 23.82 12.56 -25.06
CA LEU A 5 23.90 13.97 -24.71
C LEU A 5 25.22 14.50 -25.29
N GLY A 6 25.15 15.52 -26.16
CA GLY A 6 26.35 16.20 -26.66
C GLY A 6 27.16 16.84 -25.53
N SER A 7 28.30 17.46 -25.85
CA SER A 7 29.20 18.08 -24.86
C SER A 7 28.48 19.01 -23.88
N THR A 8 27.53 19.81 -24.37
CA THR A 8 26.68 20.69 -23.55
C THR A 8 25.71 19.89 -22.68
N GLY A 9 25.08 18.83 -23.21
CA GLY A 9 24.15 17.99 -22.45
C GLY A 9 24.82 17.27 -21.27
N GLU A 10 26.07 16.84 -21.45
CA GLU A 10 26.89 16.24 -20.39
C GLU A 10 27.27 17.24 -19.28
N PHE A 11 27.48 18.50 -19.64
CA PHE A 11 27.75 19.57 -18.67
C PHE A 11 26.54 19.87 -17.78
N PHE A 12 25.33 19.92 -18.36
CA PHE A 12 24.10 20.07 -17.59
C PHE A 12 23.81 18.80 -16.77
N ARG A 13 24.09 17.60 -17.30
CA ARG A 13 23.94 16.34 -16.55
C ARG A 13 24.77 16.33 -15.26
N ARG A 14 26.07 16.62 -15.34
CA ARG A 14 26.96 16.68 -14.16
C ARG A 14 26.52 17.73 -13.13
N ARG A 15 26.00 18.87 -13.60
CA ARG A 15 25.45 19.91 -12.71
C ARG A 15 24.04 19.63 -12.20
N ASP A 16 23.32 18.69 -12.77
CA ASP A 16 21.98 18.31 -12.30
C ASP A 16 22.04 17.07 -11.39
N GLU A 17 23.17 16.36 -11.37
CA GLU A 17 23.41 15.20 -10.52
C GLU A 17 23.37 15.51 -9.02
N TRP A 18 23.75 16.71 -8.57
CA TRP A 18 23.60 17.07 -7.15
C TRP A 18 22.13 17.17 -6.71
N ARG A 19 21.20 17.43 -7.64
CA ARG A 19 19.75 17.45 -7.36
C ARG A 19 19.16 16.04 -7.30
N LYS A 20 19.88 15.05 -7.81
CA LYS A 20 19.50 13.63 -7.73
C LYS A 20 19.82 13.07 -6.34
N HIS A 21 19.41 13.77 -5.29
CA HIS A 21 19.56 13.28 -3.95
C HIS A 21 18.61 12.08 -3.74
N PRO A 22 19.07 10.97 -3.14
CA PRO A 22 18.26 9.77 -2.96
C PRO A 22 16.93 10.05 -2.24
N THR A 23 16.89 11.04 -1.35
CA THR A 23 15.67 11.46 -0.63
C THR A 23 14.61 12.14 -1.52
N LEU A 24 15.00 12.71 -2.67
CA LEU A 24 14.10 13.38 -3.61
C LEU A 24 13.75 12.50 -4.82
N SER A 25 14.32 11.31 -4.90
CA SER A 25 14.04 10.36 -5.97
C SER A 25 12.59 9.87 -5.90
N ASN A 26 11.93 9.79 -7.06
CA ASN A 26 10.51 9.44 -7.17
C ASN A 26 10.20 8.07 -6.52
N GLN A 27 11.18 7.17 -6.50
CA GLN A 27 11.10 5.83 -5.89
C GLN A 27 10.96 5.88 -4.36
N LEU A 28 11.71 6.75 -3.67
CA LEU A 28 11.53 6.94 -2.22
C LEU A 28 10.20 7.61 -1.92
N ARG A 29 9.78 8.58 -2.74
CA ARG A 29 8.48 9.26 -2.55
C ARG A 29 7.31 8.29 -2.62
N PHE A 30 7.26 7.36 -3.59
CA PHE A 30 6.21 6.33 -3.64
C PHE A 30 6.28 5.34 -2.48
N ARG A 31 7.49 4.95 -2.05
CA ARG A 31 7.68 4.05 -0.90
C ARG A 31 7.29 4.67 0.44
N HIS A 32 7.36 5.99 0.55
CA HIS A 32 6.97 6.75 1.75
C HIS A 32 5.64 7.52 1.59
N ALA A 33 4.96 7.43 0.45
CA ALA A 33 3.72 8.15 0.20
C ALA A 33 2.57 7.66 1.09
N VAL A 34 2.59 6.39 1.48
CA VAL A 34 1.58 5.79 2.35
C VAL A 34 2.26 5.06 3.50
N PRO A 35 2.82 5.81 4.47
CA PRO A 35 3.48 5.19 5.63
C PRO A 35 2.44 4.39 6.41
N GLY A 36 2.70 3.09 6.61
CA GLY A 36 1.82 2.22 7.38
C GLY A 36 0.66 1.56 6.62
N LEU A 37 0.56 1.72 5.29
CA LEU A 37 -0.48 1.02 4.51
C LEU A 37 -0.40 -0.51 4.67
N GLY A 38 0.82 -1.08 4.66
CA GLY A 38 1.00 -2.51 4.89
C GLY A 38 0.53 -2.96 6.27
N LEU A 39 0.76 -2.14 7.30
CA LEU A 39 0.33 -2.44 8.67
C LEU A 39 -1.20 -2.32 8.82
N GLY A 40 -1.80 -1.30 8.19
CA GLY A 40 -3.25 -1.11 8.19
C GLY A 40 -3.98 -2.25 7.48
N VAL A 41 -3.48 -2.67 6.31
CA VAL A 41 -4.04 -3.84 5.59
C VAL A 41 -3.93 -5.11 6.42
N ALA A 42 -2.77 -5.36 7.05
CA ALA A 42 -2.58 -6.53 7.90
C ALA A 42 -3.56 -6.55 9.10
N ALA A 43 -3.69 -5.43 9.81
CA ALA A 43 -4.63 -5.30 10.92
C ALA A 43 -6.08 -5.51 10.47
N PHE A 44 -6.46 -4.96 9.32
CA PHE A 44 -7.79 -5.13 8.75
C PHE A 44 -8.07 -6.59 8.35
N CYS A 45 -7.12 -7.29 7.74
CA CYS A 45 -7.27 -8.71 7.45
C CYS A 45 -7.45 -9.55 8.72
N VAL A 46 -6.70 -9.27 9.78
CA VAL A 46 -6.85 -9.96 11.08
C VAL A 46 -8.23 -9.71 11.67
N TYR A 47 -8.75 -8.48 11.57
CA TYR A 47 -10.10 -8.14 12.02
C TYR A 47 -11.17 -8.96 11.29
N LEU A 48 -11.12 -9.00 9.95
CA LEU A 48 -12.11 -9.74 9.15
C LEU A 48 -12.04 -11.25 9.42
N VAL A 49 -10.84 -11.82 9.54
CA VAL A 49 -10.68 -13.24 9.90
C VAL A 49 -11.20 -13.50 11.31
N GLY A 50 -10.94 -12.59 12.25
CA GLY A 50 -11.48 -12.66 13.61
C GLY A 50 -13.01 -12.64 13.64
N GLU A 51 -13.65 -11.70 12.92
CA GLU A 51 -15.11 -11.62 12.83
C GLU A 51 -15.73 -12.85 12.15
N THR A 52 -15.15 -13.33 11.05
CA THR A 52 -15.67 -14.51 10.34
C THR A 52 -15.60 -15.77 11.20
N VAL A 53 -14.47 -15.98 11.88
CA VAL A 53 -14.28 -17.09 12.83
C VAL A 53 -15.22 -16.94 14.02
N TYR A 54 -15.29 -15.76 14.64
CA TYR A 54 -16.16 -15.51 15.78
C TYR A 54 -17.63 -15.77 15.42
N ASN A 55 -18.12 -15.22 14.32
CA ASN A 55 -19.49 -15.43 13.87
C ASN A 55 -19.74 -16.89 13.50
N GLN A 56 -18.78 -17.61 12.91
CA GLN A 56 -18.95 -19.03 12.60
C GLN A 56 -19.07 -19.92 13.85
N PHE A 57 -18.33 -19.61 14.92
CA PHE A 57 -18.33 -20.43 16.14
C PHE A 57 -19.37 -20.00 17.18
N TYR A 58 -19.74 -18.72 17.21
CA TYR A 58 -20.66 -18.15 18.21
C TYR A 58 -22.03 -17.76 17.67
N SER A 59 -22.33 -17.92 16.37
CA SER A 59 -23.68 -17.67 15.86
C SER A 59 -24.67 -18.62 16.57
N PRO A 60 -25.67 -18.09 17.30
CA PRO A 60 -26.75 -18.93 17.81
C PRO A 60 -27.45 -19.59 16.62
N PRO A 61 -27.92 -20.85 16.75
CA PRO A 61 -28.69 -21.48 15.68
C PRO A 61 -29.86 -20.56 15.34
N HIS A 62 -30.02 -20.24 14.06
CA HIS A 62 -31.17 -19.49 13.56
C HIS A 62 -32.43 -20.12 14.14
N SER A 63 -33.05 -19.44 15.11
CA SER A 63 -34.36 -19.80 15.62
C SER A 63 -35.32 -19.67 14.44
N SER A 64 -35.59 -20.79 13.78
CA SER A 64 -36.69 -20.95 12.85
C SER A 64 -37.97 -20.65 13.62
N SER A 65 -38.38 -19.37 13.59
CA SER A 65 -39.67 -18.90 14.05
C SER A 65 -40.74 -19.56 13.18
N SER A 66 -41.21 -20.71 13.64
CA SER A 66 -42.39 -21.39 13.12
C SER A 66 -43.59 -20.48 13.37
N SER A 67 -44.10 -19.88 12.30
CA SER A 67 -45.42 -19.25 12.25
C SER A 67 -46.49 -20.29 12.60
N HIS A 68 -47.19 -20.12 13.72
CA HIS A 68 -48.40 -20.89 14.03
C HIS A 68 -49.61 -19.96 14.18
N HIS A 69 -50.70 -20.48 13.62
CA HIS A 69 -52.03 -19.96 13.35
C HIS A 69 -52.90 -19.71 14.60
#